data_AF-G1SMF2-F1
#
_entry.id   AF-G1SMF2-F1
#
_cell.length_a   1.000
_cell.length_b   1.000
_cell.length_c   1.000
_cell.angle_alpha   90.00
_cell.angle_beta   90.00
_cell.angle_gamma   90.00
#
_symmetry.space_group_name_H-M   'P 1'
#
loop_
_entity.id
_entity.type
_entity.pdbx_description
1 polymer ?
#
loop_
_entity_poly.entity_id
_entity_poly.type
_entity_poly.pdbx_seq_one_letter_code
_entity_poly.pdbx_strand_id
1 'polypeptide(L)'
;MNNRQHVDQRRQGLEDFLRKVLQNALLLSDSSLHLFLQSHLAAADIDACVSGQTKYSVEEAIHKFALMNRRFPEEDEEGKKDHDADYDSESSSSGLGHSSDDSSSHGCKISPDPQGS
;
A
#
# COMPACT_ATOMS: atom_id res chain seq x y z
N MET A 1 1.46 18.38 -40.92
CA MET A 1 0.47 19.26 -40.26
C MET A 1 0.10 18.61 -38.94
N ASN A 2 0.44 19.25 -37.83
CA ASN A 2 0.41 18.62 -36.51
C ASN A 2 -1.03 18.45 -36.03
N ASN A 3 -1.41 17.19 -35.85
CA ASN A 3 -2.74 16.72 -35.48
C ASN A 3 -3.13 17.01 -34.01
N ARG A 4 -2.56 18.07 -33.40
CA ARG A 4 -2.71 18.38 -31.96
C ARG A 4 -4.18 18.56 -31.58
N GLN A 5 -4.94 19.29 -32.39
CA GLN A 5 -6.37 19.49 -32.14
C GLN A 5 -7.17 18.18 -32.14
N HIS A 6 -6.91 17.24 -33.07
CA HIS A 6 -7.65 15.97 -33.04
C HIS A 6 -7.20 15.09 -31.87
N VAL A 7 -5.91 15.12 -31.50
CA VAL A 7 -5.41 14.40 -30.32
C VAL A 7 -6.04 14.95 -29.04
N ASP A 8 -6.12 16.27 -28.89
CA ASP A 8 -6.74 16.92 -27.74
C ASP A 8 -8.24 16.64 -27.67
N GLN A 9 -8.94 16.72 -28.80
CA GLN A 9 -10.37 16.39 -28.87
C GLN A 9 -10.64 14.92 -28.54
N ARG A 10 -9.79 14.01 -29.03
CA ARG A 10 -9.86 12.58 -28.69
C ARG A 10 -9.61 12.36 -27.20
N ARG A 11 -8.59 13.00 -26.62
CA ARG A 11 -8.27 12.91 -25.20
C ARG A 11 -9.46 13.38 -24.35
N GLN A 12 -10.07 14.51 -24.69
CA GLN A 12 -11.24 15.03 -23.97
C GLN A 12 -12.43 14.08 -24.04
N GLY A 13 -12.72 13.54 -25.23
CA GLY A 13 -13.80 12.57 -25.40
C GLY A 13 -13.59 11.29 -24.59
N LEU A 14 -12.36 10.79 -24.51
CA LEU A 14 -12.01 9.63 -23.68
C LEU A 14 -12.15 9.92 -22.18
N GLU A 15 -11.73 11.11 -21.75
CA GLU A 15 -11.89 11.56 -20.36
C GLU A 15 -13.37 11.64 -19.97
N ASP A 16 -14.20 12.27 -20.80
CA ASP A 16 -15.63 12.40 -20.56
C ASP A 16 -16.34 11.04 -20.58
N PHE A 17 -15.91 10.12 -21.45
CA PHE A 17 -16.40 8.74 -21.48
C PHE A 17 -16.12 8.03 -20.15
N LEU A 18 -14.86 8.02 -19.69
CA LEU A 18 -14.49 7.38 -18.43
C LEU A 18 -15.20 8.02 -17.24
N ARG A 19 -15.34 9.35 -17.22
CA ARG A 19 -16.07 10.06 -16.16
C ARG A 19 -17.52 9.59 -16.03
N LYS A 20 -18.21 9.35 -17.16
CA LYS A 20 -19.59 8.83 -17.16
C LYS A 20 -19.64 7.36 -16.75
N VAL A 21 -18.72 6.55 -17.24
CA VAL A 21 -18.64 5.11 -16.89
C VAL A 21 -18.46 4.95 -15.39
N LEU A 22 -17.55 5.72 -14.78
CA LEU A 22 -17.24 5.66 -13.35
C LEU A 22 -18.38 6.18 -12.43
N GLN A 23 -19.43 6.78 -12.98
CA GLN A 23 -20.62 7.17 -12.20
C GLN A 23 -21.65 6.03 -12.08
N ASN A 24 -21.49 4.95 -12.84
CA ASN A 24 -22.43 3.83 -12.84
C ASN A 24 -21.86 2.65 -12.02
N ALA A 25 -22.50 2.35 -10.89
CA ALA A 25 -22.08 1.26 -10.00
C ALA A 25 -22.07 -0.12 -10.67
N LEU A 26 -22.96 -0.37 -11.65
CA LEU A 26 -22.96 -1.64 -12.39
C LEU A 26 -21.70 -1.77 -13.23
N LEU A 27 -21.26 -0.70 -13.90
CA LEU A 27 -20.02 -0.71 -14.67
C LEU A 27 -18.79 -0.78 -13.76
N LEU A 28 -18.85 -0.17 -12.57
CA LEU A 28 -17.80 -0.29 -11.55
C LEU A 28 -17.67 -1.71 -10.98
N SER A 29 -18.68 -2.57 -11.13
CA SER A 29 -18.58 -3.97 -10.71
C SER A 29 -17.85 -4.86 -11.73
N ASP A 30 -17.59 -4.34 -12.93
CA ASP A 30 -16.88 -5.07 -13.99
C ASP A 30 -15.38 -5.10 -13.71
N SER A 31 -14.82 -6.29 -13.48
CA SER A 31 -13.40 -6.49 -13.26
C SER A 31 -12.54 -6.10 -14.47
N SER A 32 -13.08 -6.18 -15.69
CA SER A 32 -12.39 -5.78 -16.92
C SER A 32 -12.10 -4.29 -16.93
N LEU A 33 -13.02 -3.48 -16.40
CA LEU A 33 -12.84 -2.03 -16.27
C LEU A 33 -11.69 -1.71 -15.31
N HIS A 34 -11.60 -2.40 -14.17
CA HIS A 34 -10.52 -2.23 -13.21
C HIS A 34 -9.18 -2.63 -13.83
N LEU A 35 -9.10 -3.79 -14.48
CA LEU A 35 -7.87 -4.23 -15.15
C LEU A 35 -7.43 -3.27 -16.26
N PHE A 36 -8.36 -2.72 -17.05
CA PHE A 36 -8.04 -1.75 -18.09
C PHE A 36 -7.45 -0.45 -17.52
N LEU A 37 -7.96 0.02 -16.37
CA LEU A 37 -7.53 1.29 -15.77
C LEU A 37 -6.32 1.16 -14.84
N GLN A 38 -6.13 -0.01 -14.21
CA GLN A 38 -5.22 -0.19 -13.07
C GLN A 38 -4.19 -1.31 -13.28
N SER A 39 -4.05 -1.83 -14.50
CA SER A 39 -3.00 -2.79 -14.85
C SER A 39 -2.34 -2.45 -16.19
N HIS A 40 -1.36 -3.25 -16.60
CA HIS A 40 -0.73 -3.16 -17.93
C HIS A 40 -1.14 -4.31 -18.86
N LEU A 41 -2.20 -5.05 -18.52
CA LEU A 41 -2.65 -6.21 -19.30
C LEU A 41 -3.17 -5.78 -20.68
N ALA A 42 -2.82 -6.56 -21.70
CA ALA A 42 -3.45 -6.42 -23.01
C ALA A 42 -4.90 -6.93 -22.95
N ALA A 43 -5.74 -6.52 -23.89
CA ALA A 43 -7.16 -6.90 -23.91
C ALA A 43 -7.38 -8.43 -23.81
N ALA A 44 -6.59 -9.22 -24.53
CA ALA A 44 -6.68 -10.69 -24.46
C ALA A 44 -6.33 -11.26 -23.07
N ASP A 45 -5.38 -10.65 -22.37
CA ASP A 45 -5.00 -11.07 -21.01
C ASP A 45 -6.04 -10.63 -19.98
N ILE A 46 -6.71 -9.49 -20.20
CA ILE A 46 -7.87 -9.07 -19.40
C ILE A 46 -8.97 -10.12 -19.53
N ASP A 47 -9.35 -10.49 -20.77
CA ASP A 47 -10.38 -11.49 -21.02
C ASP A 47 -10.06 -12.84 -20.38
N ALA A 48 -8.81 -13.29 -20.49
CA ALA A 48 -8.34 -14.50 -19.83
C ALA A 48 -8.43 -14.39 -18.29
N CYS A 49 -8.05 -13.25 -17.71
CA CYS A 49 -8.06 -13.03 -16.27
C CYS A 49 -9.48 -13.03 -15.69
N VAL A 50 -10.40 -12.28 -16.30
CA VAL A 50 -11.79 -12.24 -15.84
C VAL A 50 -12.53 -13.55 -16.07
N SER A 51 -12.07 -14.37 -17.04
CA SER A 51 -12.57 -15.72 -17.28
C SER A 51 -11.93 -16.79 -16.37
N GLY A 52 -11.02 -16.42 -15.46
CA GLY A 52 -10.33 -17.35 -14.57
C GLY A 52 -9.31 -18.27 -15.27
N GLN A 53 -8.80 -17.87 -16.43
CA GLN A 53 -7.85 -18.64 -17.23
C GLN A 53 -6.38 -18.24 -16.99
N THR A 54 -6.13 -17.24 -16.15
CA THR A 54 -4.79 -16.84 -15.70
C THR A 54 -4.41 -17.53 -14.40
N LYS A 55 -3.10 -17.53 -14.10
CA LYS A 55 -2.57 -18.03 -12.81
C LYS A 55 -2.71 -17.03 -11.66
N TYR A 56 -3.06 -15.79 -11.98
CA TYR A 56 -3.17 -14.68 -11.05
C TYR A 56 -4.60 -14.13 -11.06
N SER A 57 -5.03 -13.57 -9.94
CA SER A 57 -6.32 -12.89 -9.80
C SER A 57 -6.29 -11.45 -10.34
N VAL A 58 -7.48 -10.85 -10.40
CA VAL A 58 -7.65 -9.43 -10.76
C VAL A 58 -6.86 -8.53 -9.79
N GLU A 59 -6.99 -8.78 -8.50
CA GLU A 59 -6.33 -8.03 -7.43
C GLU A 59 -4.82 -8.18 -7.49
N GLU A 60 -4.31 -9.40 -7.74
CA GLU A 60 -2.88 -9.66 -7.87
C GLU A 60 -2.29 -8.92 -9.07
N ALA A 61 -2.99 -8.87 -10.21
CA ALA A 61 -2.55 -8.14 -11.40
C ALA A 61 -2.44 -6.62 -11.12
N ILE A 62 -3.45 -6.05 -10.46
CA ILE A 62 -3.48 -4.64 -10.08
C ILE A 62 -2.37 -4.34 -9.07
N HIS A 63 -2.23 -5.16 -8.03
CA HIS A 63 -1.23 -4.96 -6.99
C HIS A 63 0.19 -5.02 -7.58
N LYS A 64 0.49 -6.05 -8.39
CA LYS A 64 1.77 -6.18 -9.06
C LYS A 64 2.09 -4.97 -9.93
N PHE A 65 1.11 -4.45 -10.68
CA PHE A 65 1.33 -3.25 -11.48
C PHE A 65 1.58 -2.01 -10.61
N ALA A 66 0.84 -1.85 -9.50
CA ALA A 66 1.07 -0.76 -8.57
C ALA A 66 2.49 -0.79 -7.99
N LEU A 67 3.02 -1.97 -7.66
CA LEU A 67 4.41 -2.13 -7.20
C LEU A 67 5.42 -1.77 -8.29
N MET A 68 5.21 -2.24 -9.52
CA MET A 68 6.09 -1.94 -10.66
C MET A 68 6.07 -0.46 -11.06
N ASN A 69 4.92 0.20 -10.94
CA ASN A 69 4.71 1.59 -11.34
C ASN A 69 4.94 2.58 -10.18
N ARG A 70 5.20 2.09 -8.96
CA ARG A 70 5.63 2.93 -7.84
C ARG A 70 7.02 3.46 -8.13
N ARG A 71 7.15 4.78 -8.01
CA ARG A 71 8.39 5.53 -8.26
C ARG A 71 9.46 5.31 -7.17
N PHE A 72 9.11 4.66 -6.06
CA PHE A 72 9.99 4.42 -4.92
C PHE A 72 9.91 2.94 -4.48
N PRO A 73 11.05 2.28 -4.18
CA PRO A 73 11.10 0.88 -3.75
C PRO A 73 10.36 0.63 -2.44
N GLU A 74 9.92 -0.62 -2.25
CA GLU A 74 9.40 -1.11 -0.97
C GLU A 74 10.47 -0.95 0.12
N GLU A 75 10.08 -0.46 1.30
CA GLU A 75 10.89 -0.59 2.49
C GLU A 75 10.80 -2.05 2.93
N ASP A 76 11.92 -2.76 2.93
CA ASP A 76 11.98 -4.14 3.39
C ASP A 76 11.49 -4.23 4.85
N GLU A 77 10.34 -4.85 5.08
CA GLU A 77 9.92 -5.33 6.41
C GLU A 77 10.79 -6.54 6.82
N GLU A 78 12.10 -6.31 6.94
CA GLU A 78 13.03 -7.27 7.52
C GLU A 78 13.06 -7.09 9.04
N GLY A 79 12.14 -7.77 9.73
CA GLY A 79 12.02 -7.58 11.18
C GLY A 79 11.18 -8.60 11.94
N LYS A 80 11.06 -9.85 11.46
CA LYS A 80 10.57 -10.96 12.30
C LYS A 80 11.06 -12.31 11.80
N LYS A 81 12.37 -12.53 11.97
CA LYS A 81 12.88 -13.88 12.18
C LYS A 81 13.06 -14.04 13.68
N ASP A 82 12.14 -14.78 14.29
CA ASP A 82 12.31 -15.34 15.62
C ASP A 82 13.54 -16.26 15.55
N HIS A 83 14.71 -15.73 15.92
CA HIS A 83 15.91 -16.52 16.07
C HIS A 83 15.88 -17.14 17.46
N ASP A 84 15.34 -18.35 17.50
CA ASP A 84 15.52 -19.30 18.59
C ASP A 84 17.04 -19.51 18.76
N ALA A 85 17.62 -18.90 19.79
CA ALA A 85 19.00 -19.12 20.20
C ALA A 85 18.96 -19.66 21.63
N ASP A 86 18.68 -20.96 21.71
CA ASP A 86 19.25 -21.83 22.75
C ASP A 86 20.79 -21.82 22.61
N TYR A 87 21.50 -22.09 23.72
CA TYR A 87 22.96 -22.21 23.86
C TYR A 87 23.72 -20.89 24.18
N ASP A 88 24.51 -20.71 25.25
CA ASP A 88 25.02 -21.57 26.32
C ASP A 88 25.32 -20.69 27.55
N SER A 89 25.22 -21.27 28.74
CA SER A 89 25.60 -20.63 30.00
C SER A 89 27.11 -20.64 30.18
N GLU A 90 27.74 -19.47 30.29
CA GLU A 90 29.07 -19.40 30.89
C GLU A 90 29.30 -18.11 31.70
N SER A 91 29.52 -18.34 33.00
CA SER A 91 29.88 -17.37 34.01
C SER A 91 31.16 -16.60 33.68
N SER A 92 31.21 -15.31 34.03
CA SER A 92 32.43 -14.70 34.59
C SER A 92 32.13 -13.45 35.41
N SER A 93 32.75 -13.43 36.59
CA SER A 93 32.60 -12.52 37.72
C SER A 93 33.31 -11.17 37.57
N SER A 94 33.11 -10.32 38.59
CA SER A 94 33.81 -9.08 38.98
C SER A 94 33.35 -7.81 38.27
N GLY A 95 33.13 -6.66 38.91
CA GLY A 95 33.26 -6.24 40.31
C GLY A 95 33.17 -4.71 40.36
N LEU A 96 32.61 -4.18 41.45
CA LEU A 96 32.77 -2.81 41.97
C LEU A 96 32.22 -1.63 41.13
N GLY A 97 31.48 -0.74 41.80
CA GLY A 97 31.35 0.64 41.34
C GLY A 97 30.02 1.30 41.66
N HIS A 98 29.96 1.92 42.83
CA HIS A 98 28.89 2.84 43.22
C HIS A 98 28.79 4.01 42.24
N SER A 99 27.58 4.42 41.89
CA SER A 99 27.28 5.84 41.64
C SER A 99 25.79 6.10 41.81
N SER A 100 25.46 6.84 42.86
CA SER A 100 24.23 7.61 42.96
C SER A 100 24.13 8.60 41.79
N ASP A 101 22.93 8.85 41.26
CA ASP A 101 22.25 10.13 41.49
C ASP A 101 20.79 10.05 41.02
N ASP A 102 19.93 10.62 41.85
CA ASP A 102 18.49 10.79 41.68
C ASP A 102 18.28 12.16 41.02
N SER A 103 17.65 12.22 39.84
CA SER A 103 16.86 13.38 39.41
C SER A 103 16.26 13.25 38.02
N SER A 104 15.03 13.77 37.92
CA SER A 104 14.34 14.27 36.72
C SER A 104 13.52 13.23 35.95
N SER A 105 12.26 13.44 35.56
CA SER A 105 11.25 14.47 35.79
C SER A 105 10.02 14.03 34.95
N HIS A 106 8.85 14.60 35.25
CA HIS A 106 7.62 14.62 34.42
C HIS A 106 6.63 13.46 34.60
N GLY A 107 5.91 13.48 35.74
CA GLY A 107 4.58 12.90 35.84
C GLY A 107 3.57 13.73 35.03
N CYS A 108 2.93 13.12 34.03
CA CYS A 108 1.84 13.70 33.26
C CYS A 108 0.62 13.95 34.16
N LYS A 109 0.13 15.19 34.18
CA LYS A 109 -1.07 15.58 34.93
C LYS A 109 -2.32 15.04 34.24
N ILE A 110 -3.10 14.30 35.02
CA ILE A 110 -4.45 13.83 34.72
C ILE A 110 -5.40 15.04 34.63
N SER A 111 -6.26 15.07 33.61
CA SER A 111 -7.38 16.01 33.49
C SER A 111 -8.50 15.62 34.45
N PRO A 112 -9.29 16.60 34.92
CA PRO A 112 -10.73 16.36 35.02
C PRO A 112 -11.55 17.50 34.40
N ASP A 113 -12.44 17.12 33.48
CA ASP A 113 -13.78 17.74 33.33
C ASP A 113 -14.53 17.54 34.67
N PRO A 114 -15.40 18.46 35.15
CA PRO A 114 -16.75 18.51 34.59
C PRO A 114 -17.55 19.84 34.74
N GLN A 115 -18.74 19.84 34.12
CA GLN A 115 -19.95 20.65 34.37
C GLN A 115 -19.94 22.07 33.75
N GLY A 116 -20.96 22.50 33.02
CA GLY A 116 -22.38 22.21 33.14
C GLY A 116 -23.08 23.48 33.59
N SER A 117 -23.76 24.16 32.67
CA SER A 117 -24.86 25.13 32.84
C SER A 117 -25.35 25.57 31.46
#